data_AF-A0A401T7S3-F1
#
_entry.id   AF-A0A401T7S3-F1
#
_cell.length_a   1.000
_cell.length_b   1.000
_cell.length_c   1.000
_cell.angle_alpha   90.00
_cell.angle_beta   90.00
_cell.angle_gamma   90.00
#
_symmetry.space_group_name_H-M   'P 1'
#
loop_
_entity.id
_entity.type
_entity.pdbx_description
1 polymer ?
#
loop_
_entity_poly.entity_id
_entity_poly.type
_entity_poly.pdbx_seq_one_letter_code
_entity_poly.pdbx_strand_id
1 'polypeptide(L)' 'MSDQVAINKPTSEEDLCPICYAHPISAIFRPCSHKSCKACINQHLMNNKDCFFCKATITAVDDYTKPSSSS' A
#
# COMPACT_ATOMS: atom_id res chain seq x y z
N MET A 1 11.16 18.08 34.68
CA MET A 1 12.05 17.55 33.63
C MET A 1 11.99 16.03 33.69
N SER A 2 11.58 15.35 32.61
CA SER A 2 11.96 13.97 32.23
C SER A 2 11.11 13.53 31.03
N ASP A 3 11.53 14.01 29.86
CA ASP A 3 11.14 13.55 28.54
C ASP A 3 11.42 12.05 28.37
N GLN A 4 10.43 11.25 27.97
CA GLN A 4 10.65 9.87 27.50
C GLN A 4 9.86 9.59 26.22
N VAL A 5 10.56 9.90 25.12
CA VAL A 5 10.71 9.17 23.85
C VAL A 5 9.48 8.41 23.30
N ALA A 6 9.07 8.88 22.12
CA ALA A 6 8.12 8.25 21.22
C ALA A 6 8.45 6.77 20.95
N ILE A 7 7.52 5.89 21.32
CA ILE A 7 7.48 4.51 20.83
C ILE A 7 6.87 4.56 19.43
N ASN A 8 7.64 5.01 18.44
CA ASN A 8 7.49 4.50 17.09
C ASN A 8 8.05 3.07 17.12
N LYS A 9 7.26 2.09 17.58
CA LYS A 9 7.48 0.73 17.09
C LYS A 9 7.39 0.85 15.56
N PRO A 10 8.36 0.37 14.76
CA PRO A 10 8.06 0.02 13.39
C PRO A 10 7.17 -1.23 13.48
N THR A 11 5.89 -1.06 13.82
CA THR A 11 4.96 -2.16 13.69
C THR A 11 4.79 -2.36 12.20
N SER A 12 5.03 -3.59 11.74
CA SER A 12 4.85 -4.05 10.35
C SER A 12 3.43 -3.85 9.78
N GLU A 13 2.59 -3.06 10.44
CA GLU A 13 1.24 -2.66 10.06
C GLU A 13 1.25 -1.60 8.95
N GLU A 14 2.28 -0.75 8.90
CA GLU A 14 2.44 0.24 7.82
C GLU A 14 2.69 -0.40 6.44
N ASP A 15 3.06 -1.68 6.43
CA ASP A 15 3.35 -2.45 5.21
C ASP A 15 2.16 -3.32 4.76
N LEU A 16 1.07 -3.35 5.53
CA LEU A 16 -0.13 -4.09 5.18
C LEU A 16 -1.00 -3.27 4.21
N CYS A 17 -1.66 -3.98 3.31
CA CYS A 17 -2.61 -3.38 2.39
C CYS A 17 -3.74 -2.69 3.19
N PRO A 18 -3.91 -1.37 3.07
CA PRO A 18 -4.90 -0.63 3.87
C PRO A 18 -6.36 -0.93 3.47
N ILE A 19 -6.56 -1.73 2.42
CA ILE A 19 -7.88 -2.17 1.97
C ILE A 19 -8.34 -3.42 2.72
N CYS A 20 -7.42 -4.35 3.01
CA CYS A 20 -7.76 -5.64 3.61
C CYS A 20 -7.07 -5.94 4.93
N TYR A 21 -6.02 -5.19 5.30
CA TYR A 21 -5.23 -5.37 6.51
C TYR A 21 -4.71 -6.81 6.74
N ALA A 22 -4.68 -7.65 5.70
CA ALA A 22 -4.34 -9.07 5.79
C ALA A 22 -3.11 -9.44 4.96
N HIS A 23 -2.92 -8.80 3.81
CA HIS A 23 -1.80 -9.05 2.90
C HIS A 23 -0.89 -7.83 2.81
N PRO A 24 0.43 -8.02 2.61
CA PRO A 24 1.35 -6.91 2.42
C PRO A 24 1.06 -6.14 1.13
N ILE A 25 1.40 -4.86 1.13
CA ILE A 25 1.41 -4.01 -0.05
C ILE A 25 2.37 -4.63 -1.07
N SER A 26 1.86 -4.89 -2.28
CA SER A 26 2.57 -5.60 -3.35
C SER A 26 2.26 -5.06 -4.75
N ALA A 27 1.47 -4.00 -4.84
CA ALA A 27 1.08 -3.37 -6.10
C ALA A 27 1.10 -1.84 -5.95
N ILE A 28 1.51 -1.14 -7.01
CA ILE A 28 1.45 0.32 -7.14
C ILE A 28 0.69 0.70 -8.41
N PHE A 29 -0.18 1.71 -8.32
CA PHE A 29 -1.04 2.12 -9.42
C PHE A 29 -0.46 3.32 -10.17
N ARG A 30 -0.57 3.32 -11.50
CA ARG A 30 -0.19 4.46 -12.34
C ARG A 30 -1.42 5.19 -12.87
N PRO A 31 -1.38 6.53 -12.98
CA PRO A 31 -0.25 7.42 -12.66
C PRO A 31 -0.14 7.85 -11.18
N CYS A 32 -1.16 7.57 -10.35
CA CYS A 32 -1.30 8.19 -9.01
C CYS A 32 -0.33 7.69 -7.92
N SER A 33 0.40 6.60 -8.15
CA SER A 33 1.39 6.01 -7.22
C SER A 33 0.85 5.53 -5.87
N HIS A 34 -0.47 5.37 -5.73
CA HIS A 34 -1.08 4.70 -4.59
C HIS A 34 -0.82 3.20 -4.60
N LYS A 35 -0.87 2.56 -3.43
CA LYS A 35 -0.45 1.17 -3.25
C LYS A 35 -1.49 0.31 -2.54
N SER A 36 -1.54 -0.98 -2.89
CA SER A 36 -2.34 -2.01 -2.20
C SER A 36 -1.70 -3.39 -2.37
N CYS A 37 -2.34 -4.46 -1.89
CA CYS A 37 -1.98 -5.82 -2.30
C CYS A 37 -2.55 -6.15 -3.70
N LYS A 38 -1.92 -7.11 -4.39
CA LYS A 38 -2.35 -7.60 -5.71
C LYS A 38 -3.77 -8.18 -5.72
N ALA A 39 -4.15 -8.92 -4.67
CA ALA A 39 -5.47 -9.54 -4.60
C ALA A 39 -6.61 -8.50 -4.64
N CYS A 40 -6.48 -7.43 -3.86
CA CYS A 40 -7.47 -6.36 -3.82
C CYS A 40 -7.58 -5.60 -5.14
N ILE A 41 -6.45 -5.22 -5.75
CA ILE A 41 -6.50 -4.49 -7.03
C ILE A 41 -7.02 -5.37 -8.17
N ASN A 42 -6.64 -6.65 -8.22
CA ASN A 42 -7.14 -7.56 -9.25
C ASN A 42 -8.66 -7.74 -9.17
N GLN A 43 -9.20 -7.91 -7.95
CA GLN A 43 -10.66 -7.96 -7.75
C GLN A 43 -11.33 -6.65 -8.16
N HIS A 44 -10.78 -5.51 -7.74
CA HIS A 44 -11.36 -4.21 -8.07
C HIS A 44 -11.41 -3.96 -9.57
N LEU A 45 -10.34 -4.28 -10.32
CA LEU A 45 -10.26 -4.09 -11.77
C LEU A 45 -11.29 -4.92 -12.58
N MET A 46 -11.92 -5.93 -11.97
CA MET A 46 -13.03 -6.67 -12.59
C MET A 46 -14.33 -5.84 -12.65
N ASN A 47 -14.50 -4.89 -11.72
CA ASN A 47 -15.70 -4.07 -11.60
C ASN A 47 -15.45 -2.57 -11.84
N ASN A 48 -14.27 -2.06 -11.51
CA ASN A 48 -13.95 -0.64 -11.59
C ASN A 48 -12.45 -0.41 -11.83
N LYS A 49 -12.12 0.61 -12.63
CA LYS A 49 -10.73 0.95 -12.99
C LYS A 49 -10.19 2.16 -12.24
N ASP A 50 -10.95 2.74 -11.32
CA ASP A 50 -10.50 3.92 -10.57
C ASP A 50 -9.69 3.57 -9.32
N CYS A 51 -8.71 4.39 -8.96
CA CYS A 51 -7.93 4.24 -7.74
C CYS A 51 -8.83 4.25 -6.49
N PHE A 52 -8.61 3.32 -5.55
CA PHE A 52 -9.32 3.27 -4.27
C PHE A 52 -9.29 4.60 -3.50
N PHE A 53 -8.15 5.30 -3.60
CA PHE A 53 -7.84 6.45 -2.75
C PHE A 53 -8.21 7.77 -3.41
N CYS A 54 -7.72 8.02 -4.63
CA CYS A 54 -7.90 9.30 -5.31
C CYS A 54 -8.89 9.25 -6.48
N LYS A 55 -9.50 8.09 -6.76
CA LYS A 55 -10.42 7.88 -7.89
C LYS A 55 -9.85 8.17 -9.29
N ALA A 56 -8.55 8.43 -9.42
CA ALA A 56 -7.90 8.53 -10.72
C ALA A 56 -7.95 7.18 -11.46
N THR A 57 -8.26 7.20 -12.74
CA THR A 57 -8.27 5.99 -13.58
C THR A 57 -6.89 5.33 -13.57
N ILE A 58 -6.85 4.05 -13.21
CA ILE A 58 -5.66 3.22 -13.17
C ILE A 58 -5.36 2.77 -14.60
N THR A 59 -4.22 3.24 -15.13
CA THR A 59 -3.76 2.88 -16.48
C THR A 59 -2.83 1.69 -16.47
N ALA A 60 -2.12 1.47 -15.35
CA ALA A 60 -1.22 0.33 -15.16
C ALA A 60 -1.10 0.01 -13.67
N VAL A 61 -0.72 -1.24 -13.39
CA VAL A 61 -0.40 -1.73 -12.04
C VAL A 61 0.97 -2.39 -12.12
N ASP A 62 1.93 -1.83 -11.38
CA ASP A 62 3.27 -2.41 -11.26
C ASP A 62 3.39 -3.20 -9.95
N ASP A 63 4.30 -4.16 -9.93
CA ASP A 63 4.77 -4.83 -8.72
C ASP A 63 5.46 -3.84 -7.77
N TYR A 64 5.09 -3.88 -6.49
CA TYR A 64 5.78 -3.13 -5.45
C TYR A 64 6.50 -4.09 -4.51
N THR A 65 7.82 -3.97 -4.44
CA THR A 65 8.64 -4.57 -3.38
C THR A 65 9.16 -3.45 -2.51
N LYS A 66 8.90 -3.51 -1.19
CA LYS A 66 9.55 -2.58 -0.27
C LYS A 66 11.05 -2.82 -0.38
N PRO A 67 11.88 -1.78 -0.63
CA PRO A 67 13.31 -1.96 -0.55
C PRO A 67 13.62 -2.38 0.89
N SER A 68 14.13 -3.60 1.06
CA SER A 68 14.70 -4.03 2.32
C SER A 68 15.85 -3.08 2.61
N SER A 69 15.61 -2.09 3.47
CA SER A 69 16.64 -1.30 4.11
C SER A 69 17.41 -2.24 5.05
N SER A 70 18.27 -3.06 4.45
CA SER A 70 19.30 -3.82 5.12
C SER A 70 20.45 -2.85 5.34
N SER A 71 20.66 -2.42 6.58
CA SER A 71 21.87 -1.70 7.01
C SER A 71 22.48 -2.48 8.16
#